data_AF-A0A3L7K186-F1
#
_entry.id   AF-A0A3L7K186-F1
#
_cell.length_a   1.000
_cell.length_b   1.000
_cell.length_c   1.000
_cell.angle_alpha   90.00
_cell.angle_beta   90.00
_cell.angle_gamma   90.00
#
_symmetry.space_group_name_H-M   'P 1'
#
loop_
_entity.id
_entity.type
_entity.pdbx_description
1 polymer ?
#
loop_
_entity_poly.entity_id
_entity_poly.type
_entity_poly.pdbx_seq_one_letter_code
_entity_poly.pdbx_strand_id
1 'polypeptide(L)'
;MKYFLLIITSILFILGGCQYDNVTAPIVNSKEATFYNELPSQYKTIDKAKLQSAIPIRSRSYLKMLNDAFKKQTSSDYVSSSHSVYVRNPNVHITFDSGFIPINGTYEFTLYEYVPEMKKFVVLNKEVTLSKRDKATFKLPNKENKAYYVGKVAKDHNGKIVKREYTEVFVPYNVYNAKIELNKTVLTSSESLEVTLTNLGVKDLTTGYGVQMEKLQKNSWISYQLHQFVPLVMMVLTTGQSFSQWGDLKELTPGTYRIVYPIGDGKIGAEFNIVDREFFRNGLSDNKQEKSEYLR
;
A
#
# COMPACT_ATOMS: atom_id res chain seq x y z
N MET A 1 -56.31 -60.77 44.50
CA MET A 1 -56.99 -59.49 44.22
C MET A 1 -56.98 -58.65 45.49
N LYS A 2 -55.99 -57.76 45.62
CA LYS A 2 -55.82 -56.85 46.75
C LYS A 2 -55.78 -55.42 46.22
N TYR A 3 -56.50 -54.58 46.95
CA TYR A 3 -57.03 -53.27 46.61
C TYR A 3 -56.04 -52.22 46.11
N PHE A 4 -56.46 -51.65 44.98
CA PHE A 4 -56.26 -50.29 44.49
C PHE A 4 -56.72 -49.27 45.56
N LEU A 5 -55.83 -48.47 46.14
CA LEU A 5 -56.08 -47.09 46.64
C LEU A 5 -54.82 -46.53 47.30
N LEU A 6 -54.06 -45.66 46.60
CA LEU A 6 -53.20 -44.65 47.20
C LEU A 6 -52.71 -43.68 46.12
N ILE A 7 -53.57 -42.71 45.81
CA ILE A 7 -53.24 -41.49 45.06
C ILE A 7 -53.63 -40.34 46.00
N ILE A 8 -52.86 -39.25 45.92
CA ILE A 8 -53.12 -37.91 46.49
C ILE A 8 -52.62 -37.72 47.93
N THR A 9 -51.31 -37.42 48.05
CA THR A 9 -50.76 -36.34 48.91
C THR A 9 -49.24 -36.34 48.80
N SER A 10 -48.70 -35.68 47.77
CA SER A 10 -47.27 -35.26 47.68
C SER A 10 -47.07 -34.30 46.49
N ILE A 11 -47.83 -33.20 46.47
CA ILE A 11 -47.50 -32.01 45.65
C ILE A 11 -47.82 -30.81 46.52
N LEU A 12 -46.88 -30.38 47.36
CA LEU A 12 -46.78 -29.01 47.87
C LEU A 12 -45.40 -28.87 48.54
N PHE A 13 -44.74 -27.73 48.32
CA PHE A 13 -43.38 -27.34 48.74
C PHE A 13 -42.24 -27.79 47.82
N ILE A 14 -41.91 -26.94 46.83
CA ILE A 14 -40.65 -26.17 46.75
C ILE A 14 -40.91 -25.06 45.70
N LEU A 15 -41.31 -23.88 46.17
CA LEU A 15 -41.18 -22.61 45.44
C LEU A 15 -40.21 -21.76 46.25
N GLY A 16 -38.92 -22.08 46.15
CA GLY A 16 -37.85 -21.19 46.56
C GLY A 16 -37.65 -20.14 45.48
N GLY A 17 -37.94 -18.88 45.81
CA GLY A 17 -37.77 -17.76 44.89
C GLY A 17 -36.30 -17.53 44.54
N CYS A 18 -35.98 -17.60 43.25
CA CYS A 18 -34.80 -16.94 42.71
C CYS A 18 -35.12 -15.45 42.59
N GLN A 19 -34.55 -14.63 43.48
CA GLN A 19 -34.39 -13.20 43.20
C GLN A 19 -33.50 -13.08 41.96
N TYR A 20 -34.12 -12.74 40.83
CA TYR A 20 -33.40 -12.27 39.66
C TYR A 20 -32.91 -10.85 39.99
N ASP A 21 -31.66 -10.75 40.41
CA ASP A 21 -30.93 -9.49 40.29
C ASP A 21 -30.96 -9.12 38.81
N ASN A 22 -31.65 -8.01 38.50
CA ASN A 22 -31.61 -7.39 37.19
C ASN A 22 -30.18 -6.91 36.95
N VAL A 23 -29.35 -7.81 36.41
CA VAL A 23 -28.05 -7.47 35.85
C VAL A 23 -28.35 -6.67 34.58
N THR A 24 -28.44 -5.36 34.73
CA THR A 24 -28.47 -4.43 33.61
C THR A 24 -27.18 -4.63 32.82
N ALA A 25 -27.27 -5.33 31.69
CA ALA A 25 -26.13 -5.46 30.79
C ALA A 25 -25.71 -4.04 30.38
N PRO A 26 -24.41 -3.71 30.44
CA PRO A 26 -23.95 -2.38 30.05
C PRO A 26 -24.35 -2.13 28.58
N ILE A 27 -25.14 -1.08 28.36
CA ILE A 27 -25.49 -0.58 27.02
C ILE A 27 -24.18 -0.05 26.42
N VAL A 28 -23.50 -0.89 25.65
CA VAL A 28 -22.31 -0.49 24.90
C VAL A 28 -22.77 0.40 23.76
N ASN A 29 -22.64 1.72 23.95
CA ASN A 29 -22.77 2.69 22.88
C ASN A 29 -21.74 2.35 21.79
N SER A 30 -22.21 1.82 20.67
CA SER A 30 -21.40 1.32 19.55
C SER A 30 -20.52 2.38 18.86
N LYS A 31 -20.58 3.64 19.31
CA LYS A 31 -19.78 4.74 18.77
C LYS A 31 -18.39 4.91 19.39
N GLU A 32 -18.10 4.28 20.53
CA GLU A 32 -16.81 4.47 21.22
C GLU A 32 -16.24 3.19 21.84
N ALA A 33 -16.38 2.05 21.15
CA ALA A 33 -15.50 0.94 21.47
C ALA A 33 -14.06 1.37 21.13
N THR A 34 -13.27 1.78 22.13
CA THR A 34 -11.84 2.06 21.97
C THR A 34 -11.11 0.75 21.79
N PHE A 35 -10.86 0.40 20.52
CA PHE A 35 -10.10 -0.79 20.14
C PHE A 35 -8.63 -0.63 20.52
N TYR A 36 -8.04 -1.67 21.11
CA TYR A 36 -6.60 -1.71 21.38
C TYR A 36 -5.85 -2.10 20.10
N ASN A 37 -5.78 -1.18 19.14
CA ASN A 37 -5.03 -1.39 17.91
C ASN A 37 -3.55 -1.07 18.13
N GLU A 38 -2.75 -2.12 18.28
CA GLU A 38 -1.29 -2.00 18.36
C GLU A 38 -0.66 -1.54 17.04
N LEU A 39 -1.35 -1.73 15.91
CA LEU A 39 -0.87 -1.33 14.61
C LEU A 39 -1.50 0.01 14.19
N PRO A 40 -0.73 0.96 13.66
CA PRO A 40 -1.33 2.16 13.15
C PRO A 40 -2.12 1.85 11.87
N SER A 41 -3.25 2.53 11.65
CA SER A 41 -3.99 2.41 10.38
C SER A 41 -3.26 3.07 9.21
N GLN A 42 -2.26 3.90 9.49
CA GLN A 42 -1.40 4.55 8.52
C GLN A 42 0.06 4.39 8.94
N TYR A 43 0.95 4.08 8.00
CA TYR A 43 2.31 3.66 8.34
C TYR A 43 3.14 4.78 8.96
N LYS A 44 3.13 5.97 8.33
CA LYS A 44 3.86 7.15 8.79
C LYS A 44 3.03 8.40 8.54
N THR A 45 3.29 9.50 9.26
CA THR A 45 2.72 10.80 8.91
C THR A 45 3.11 11.19 7.48
N ILE A 46 2.17 11.77 6.74
CA ILE A 46 2.38 12.14 5.35
C ILE A 46 3.34 13.33 5.25
N ASP A 47 4.48 13.13 4.59
CA ASP A 47 5.36 14.22 4.16
C ASP A 47 4.79 14.87 2.89
N LYS A 48 3.90 15.85 3.08
CA LYS A 48 3.23 16.55 1.98
C LYS A 48 4.23 17.24 1.05
N ALA A 49 5.33 17.76 1.58
CA ALA A 49 6.34 18.45 0.78
C ALA A 49 7.04 17.50 -0.19
N LYS A 50 7.44 16.31 0.27
CA LYS A 50 8.00 15.27 -0.62
C LYS A 50 7.00 14.77 -1.64
N LEU A 51 5.73 14.57 -1.27
CA LEU A 51 4.70 14.16 -2.23
C LEU A 51 4.47 15.19 -3.32
N GLN A 52 4.36 16.47 -2.96
CA GLN A 52 4.11 17.55 -3.91
C GLN A 52 5.31 17.83 -4.81
N SER A 53 6.54 17.61 -4.32
CA SER A 53 7.76 17.81 -5.09
C SER A 53 8.22 16.56 -5.86
N ALA A 54 7.57 15.41 -5.67
CA ALA A 54 7.95 14.16 -6.32
C ALA A 54 7.89 14.28 -7.84
N ILE A 55 8.96 13.87 -8.51
CA ILE A 55 9.02 13.84 -9.97
C ILE A 55 7.92 12.90 -10.51
N PRO A 56 6.99 13.39 -11.33
CA PRO A 56 5.88 12.56 -11.82
C PRO A 56 6.37 11.73 -13.00
N ILE A 57 7.16 10.69 -12.73
CA ILE A 57 7.81 9.83 -13.74
C ILE A 57 6.85 9.14 -14.71
N ARG A 58 5.56 9.03 -14.36
CA ARG A 58 4.50 8.49 -15.24
C ARG A 58 3.77 9.56 -16.05
N SER A 59 4.05 10.85 -15.81
CA SER A 59 3.41 11.95 -16.51
C SER A 59 4.05 12.18 -17.87
N ARG A 60 3.27 11.92 -18.94
CA ARG A 60 3.72 12.16 -20.32
C ARG A 60 4.14 13.60 -20.57
N SER A 61 3.45 14.57 -19.97
CA SER A 61 3.79 15.99 -20.13
C SER A 61 5.12 16.34 -19.47
N TYR A 62 5.40 15.77 -18.29
CA TYR A 62 6.67 15.95 -17.60
C TYR A 62 7.84 15.30 -18.35
N LEU A 63 7.65 14.05 -18.81
CA LEU A 63 8.66 13.37 -19.63
C LEU A 63 8.93 14.12 -20.94
N LYS A 64 7.88 14.64 -21.60
CA LYS A 64 8.03 15.48 -22.79
C LYS A 64 8.85 16.74 -22.48
N MET A 65 8.55 17.43 -21.37
CA MET A 65 9.30 18.61 -20.94
C MET A 65 10.79 18.29 -20.72
N LEU A 66 11.12 17.20 -20.04
CA LEU A 66 12.52 16.77 -19.85
C LEU A 66 13.20 16.47 -21.19
N ASN A 67 12.53 15.72 -22.06
CA ASN A 67 13.04 15.34 -23.37
C ASN A 67 13.29 16.55 -24.28
N ASP A 68 12.38 17.52 -24.28
CA ASP A 68 12.53 18.77 -25.04
C ASP A 68 13.70 19.60 -24.50
N ALA A 69 13.83 19.71 -23.16
CA ALA A 69 14.94 20.42 -22.52
C ALA A 69 16.29 19.78 -22.85
N PHE A 70 16.36 18.44 -22.83
CA PHE A 70 17.57 17.70 -23.19
C PHE A 70 17.96 17.93 -24.65
N LYS A 71 17.02 17.73 -25.58
CA LYS A 71 17.26 17.88 -27.03
C LYS A 71 17.60 19.30 -27.44
N LYS A 72 17.03 20.30 -26.78
CA LYS A 72 17.38 21.71 -27.01
C LYS A 72 18.83 22.01 -26.65
N GLN A 73 19.38 21.33 -25.64
CA GLN A 73 20.74 21.57 -25.14
C GLN A 73 21.81 20.76 -25.87
N THR A 74 21.51 19.52 -26.25
CA THR A 74 22.48 18.63 -26.87
C THR A 74 22.41 18.74 -28.39
N SER A 75 21.45 18.06 -29.00
CA SER A 75 21.12 18.10 -30.42
C SER A 75 19.78 17.39 -30.66
N SER A 76 19.02 17.82 -31.67
CA SER A 76 17.69 17.27 -31.97
C SER A 76 17.70 15.82 -32.49
N ASP A 77 18.86 15.31 -32.91
CA ASP A 77 19.05 13.98 -33.49
C ASP A 77 19.28 12.86 -32.46
N TYR A 78 19.30 13.20 -31.16
CA TYR A 78 19.27 12.22 -30.09
C TYR A 78 17.95 11.43 -30.12
N VAL A 79 18.07 10.10 -30.21
CA VAL A 79 16.94 9.17 -30.13
C VAL A 79 16.85 8.60 -28.72
N SER A 80 15.64 8.57 -28.14
CA SER A 80 15.44 7.91 -26.84
C SER A 80 15.71 6.42 -26.98
N SER A 81 16.42 5.83 -26.03
CA SER A 81 16.37 4.39 -25.84
C SER A 81 14.94 4.00 -25.42
N SER A 82 14.57 2.76 -25.69
CA SER A 82 13.20 2.27 -25.48
C SER A 82 12.80 2.14 -24.01
N HIS A 83 13.74 2.26 -23.06
CA HIS A 83 13.49 1.97 -21.65
C HIS A 83 14.14 3.00 -20.73
N SER A 84 13.35 3.57 -19.82
CA SER A 84 13.84 4.37 -18.69
C SER A 84 14.35 3.44 -17.58
N VAL A 85 15.41 3.85 -16.90
CA VAL A 85 15.99 3.12 -15.76
C VAL A 85 15.50 3.73 -14.45
N TYR A 86 14.95 2.90 -13.57
CA TYR A 86 14.47 3.33 -12.25
C TYR A 86 15.41 2.82 -11.16
N VAL A 87 16.09 3.76 -10.51
CA VAL A 87 17.09 3.48 -9.50
C VAL A 87 16.47 3.67 -8.12
N ARG A 88 16.44 2.58 -7.32
CA ARG A 88 15.78 2.58 -6.00
C ARG A 88 16.55 3.34 -4.93
N ASN A 89 17.88 3.33 -5.00
CA ASN A 89 18.74 3.90 -3.98
C ASN A 89 19.67 4.94 -4.63
N PRO A 90 19.85 6.12 -4.02
CA PRO A 90 20.89 7.05 -4.45
C PRO A 90 22.29 6.44 -4.20
N ASN A 91 23.35 7.05 -4.73
CA ASN A 91 24.74 6.59 -4.53
C ASN A 91 25.06 5.18 -5.11
N VAL A 92 24.27 4.69 -6.08
CA VAL A 92 24.55 3.44 -6.78
C VAL A 92 25.32 3.67 -8.07
N HIS A 93 25.97 2.60 -8.55
CA HIS A 93 26.58 2.57 -9.87
C HIS A 93 25.54 2.09 -10.89
N ILE A 94 25.42 2.80 -12.00
CA ILE A 94 24.63 2.39 -13.17
C ILE A 94 25.59 2.06 -14.30
N THR A 95 25.36 0.93 -14.95
CA THR A 95 26.24 0.42 -16.00
C THR A 95 25.51 0.35 -17.32
N PHE A 96 26.15 0.83 -18.38
CA PHE A 96 25.61 0.82 -19.74
C PHE A 96 26.55 0.08 -20.66
N ASP A 97 26.00 -0.87 -21.41
CA ASP A 97 26.74 -1.59 -22.42
C ASP A 97 26.96 -0.70 -23.66
N SER A 98 28.19 -0.73 -24.17
CA SER A 98 28.56 -0.12 -25.47
C SER A 98 27.74 -0.70 -26.62
N GLY A 99 27.31 -1.96 -26.57
CA GLY A 99 26.53 -2.57 -27.64
C GLY A 99 27.34 -2.70 -28.92
N PHE A 100 26.69 -2.71 -30.09
CA PHE A 100 27.42 -2.83 -31.36
C PHE A 100 28.18 -1.54 -31.70
N ILE A 101 29.51 -1.58 -31.62
CA ILE A 101 30.40 -0.53 -32.15
C ILE A 101 30.64 -0.79 -33.66
N PRO A 102 30.67 0.25 -34.52
CA PRO A 102 31.33 0.15 -35.82
C PRO A 102 32.74 -0.44 -35.71
N ILE A 103 33.26 -1.06 -36.77
CA ILE A 103 34.64 -1.59 -36.75
C ILE A 103 35.59 -0.42 -36.43
N ASN A 104 36.43 -0.59 -35.40
CA ASN A 104 37.35 0.42 -34.86
C ASN A 104 36.69 1.74 -34.41
N GLY A 105 35.40 1.72 -34.09
CA GLY A 105 34.70 2.88 -33.54
C GLY A 105 34.89 3.04 -32.03
N THR A 106 34.28 4.10 -31.48
CA THR A 106 34.27 4.38 -30.04
C THR A 106 32.87 4.77 -29.57
N TYR A 107 32.61 4.63 -28.28
CA TYR A 107 31.44 5.24 -27.64
C TYR A 107 31.88 6.29 -26.63
N GLU A 108 31.22 7.44 -26.66
CA GLU A 108 31.27 8.45 -25.61
C GLU A 108 29.94 8.41 -24.84
N PHE A 109 30.03 8.19 -23.54
CA PHE A 109 28.90 8.25 -22.62
C PHE A 109 29.01 9.52 -21.78
N THR A 110 27.90 10.22 -21.61
CA THR A 110 27.82 11.41 -20.77
C THR A 110 26.64 11.31 -19.82
N LEU A 111 26.89 11.44 -18.52
CA LEU A 111 25.85 11.55 -17.50
C LEU A 111 25.45 13.01 -17.33
N TYR A 112 24.16 13.28 -17.46
CA TYR A 112 23.55 14.58 -17.28
C TYR A 112 22.58 14.57 -16.10
N GLU A 113 22.55 15.63 -15.28
CA GLU A 113 21.52 15.86 -14.26
C GLU A 113 20.60 16.99 -14.71
N TYR A 114 19.28 16.80 -14.59
CA TYR A 114 18.32 17.88 -14.78
C TYR A 114 18.28 18.80 -13.55
N VAL A 115 18.43 20.11 -13.76
CA VAL A 115 18.34 21.14 -12.73
C VAL A 115 17.03 21.92 -12.93
N PRO A 116 15.98 21.65 -12.14
CA PRO A 116 14.65 22.22 -12.33
C PRO A 116 14.60 23.75 -12.36
N GLU A 117 15.40 24.40 -11.51
CA GLU A 117 15.46 25.85 -11.37
C GLU A 117 15.96 26.52 -12.65
N MET A 118 16.87 25.84 -13.36
CA MET A 118 17.46 26.31 -14.61
C MET A 118 16.75 25.77 -15.85
N LYS A 119 15.83 24.80 -15.67
CA LYS A 119 15.14 24.07 -16.74
C LYS A 119 16.09 23.52 -17.80
N LYS A 120 17.26 23.02 -17.37
CA LYS A 120 18.30 22.50 -18.26
C LYS A 120 19.05 21.34 -17.63
N PHE A 121 19.84 20.65 -18.45
CA PHE A 121 20.72 19.60 -17.99
C PHE A 121 22.12 20.15 -17.70
N VAL A 122 22.83 19.55 -16.74
CA VAL A 122 24.25 19.81 -16.48
C VAL A 122 25.04 18.52 -16.62
N VAL A 123 26.22 18.59 -17.20
CA VAL A 123 27.11 17.43 -17.33
C VAL A 123 27.71 17.13 -15.97
N LEU A 124 27.55 15.89 -15.50
CA LEU A 124 28.18 15.42 -14.26
C LEU A 124 29.47 14.65 -14.53
N ASN A 125 29.46 13.79 -15.54
CA ASN A 125 30.60 12.93 -15.86
C ASN A 125 30.59 12.53 -17.35
N LYS A 126 31.76 12.17 -17.87
CA LYS A 126 31.97 11.66 -19.24
C LYS A 126 32.91 10.46 -19.20
N GLU A 127 32.57 9.42 -19.94
CA GLU A 127 33.39 8.22 -20.10
C GLU A 127 33.50 7.87 -21.59
N VAL A 128 34.65 7.36 -22.01
CA VAL A 128 34.90 6.90 -23.37
C VAL A 128 35.30 5.43 -23.33
N THR A 129 34.65 4.61 -24.15
CA THR A 129 34.90 3.17 -24.25
C THR A 129 35.34 2.81 -25.67
N LEU A 130 36.27 1.86 -25.80
CA LEU A 130 36.92 1.53 -27.08
C LEU A 130 36.52 0.16 -27.64
N SER A 131 35.95 -0.73 -26.82
CA SER A 131 35.59 -2.11 -27.22
C SER A 131 34.10 -2.43 -27.04
N LYS A 132 33.57 -3.33 -27.89
CA LYS A 132 32.16 -3.76 -27.90
C LYS A 132 31.70 -4.45 -26.61
N ARG A 133 32.66 -4.85 -25.77
CA ARG A 133 32.41 -5.49 -24.47
C ARG A 133 32.62 -4.53 -23.30
N ASP A 134 33.12 -3.33 -23.57
CA ASP A 134 33.31 -2.33 -22.53
C ASP A 134 31.96 -1.79 -22.07
N LYS A 135 31.94 -1.40 -20.80
CA LYS A 135 30.78 -0.79 -20.17
C LYS A 135 31.18 0.54 -19.58
N ALA A 136 30.32 1.54 -19.74
CA ALA A 136 30.45 2.78 -18.97
C ALA A 136 29.74 2.60 -17.64
N THR A 137 30.35 3.04 -16.54
CA THR A 137 29.79 2.87 -15.20
C THR A 137 29.81 4.20 -14.44
N PHE A 138 28.62 4.78 -14.26
CA PHE A 138 28.49 6.04 -13.55
C PHE A 138 28.04 5.83 -12.12
N LYS A 139 28.72 6.48 -11.17
CA LYS A 139 28.23 6.63 -9.81
C LYS A 139 27.24 7.79 -9.74
N LEU A 140 25.99 7.52 -9.40
CA LEU A 140 24.99 8.57 -9.21
C LEU A 140 25.25 9.36 -7.91
N PRO A 141 24.99 10.67 -7.88
CA PRO A 141 25.02 11.45 -6.65
C PRO A 141 24.12 10.85 -5.56
N ASN A 142 24.47 11.11 -4.30
CA ASN A 142 23.64 10.68 -3.16
C ASN A 142 22.40 11.60 -2.99
N LYS A 143 21.52 11.66 -3.99
CA LYS A 143 20.33 12.53 -4.00
C LYS A 143 19.11 11.78 -4.55
N GLU A 144 17.98 11.89 -3.85
CA GLU A 144 16.67 11.40 -4.31
C GLU A 144 15.92 12.49 -5.07
N ASN A 145 14.82 12.09 -5.72
CA ASN A 145 13.94 12.94 -6.51
C ASN A 145 14.67 13.66 -7.65
N LYS A 146 15.47 12.88 -8.39
CA LYS A 146 16.33 13.38 -9.46
C LYS A 146 16.05 12.67 -10.78
N ALA A 147 16.19 13.44 -11.86
CA ALA A 147 16.16 12.96 -13.23
C ALA A 147 17.54 13.14 -13.84
N TYR A 148 18.08 12.05 -14.37
CA TYR A 148 19.35 12.00 -15.06
C TYR A 148 19.15 11.45 -16.46
N TYR A 149 19.96 11.91 -17.40
CA TYR A 149 20.00 11.37 -18.76
C TYR A 149 21.40 10.83 -18.99
N VAL A 150 21.51 9.67 -19.62
CA VAL A 150 22.79 9.13 -20.07
C VAL A 150 22.81 9.20 -21.58
N GLY A 151 23.51 10.20 -22.12
CA GLY A 151 23.74 10.33 -23.55
C GLY A 151 24.84 9.37 -23.99
N LYS A 152 24.64 8.74 -25.15
CA LYS A 152 25.54 7.78 -25.78
C LYS A 152 25.78 8.20 -27.22
N VAL A 153 27.03 8.41 -27.59
CA VAL A 153 27.43 8.82 -28.95
C VAL A 153 28.37 7.77 -29.52
N ALA A 154 27.94 7.09 -30.59
CA ALA A 154 28.78 6.20 -31.37
C ALA A 154 29.57 7.01 -32.40
N LYS A 155 30.88 6.79 -32.47
CA LYS A 155 31.76 7.34 -33.51
C LYS A 155 32.41 6.20 -34.27
N ASP A 156 32.58 6.37 -35.59
CA ASP A 156 33.37 5.43 -36.40
C ASP A 156 34.89 5.66 -36.20
N HIS A 157 35.71 4.92 -36.96
CA HIS A 157 37.18 5.02 -36.89
C HIS A 157 37.74 6.37 -37.34
N ASN A 158 36.96 7.19 -38.06
CA ASN A 158 37.34 8.54 -38.46
C ASN A 158 36.82 9.60 -37.47
N GLY A 159 36.20 9.17 -36.36
CA GLY A 159 35.57 10.05 -35.39
C GLY A 159 34.22 10.61 -35.84
N LYS A 160 33.67 10.18 -36.98
CA LYS A 160 32.37 10.63 -37.46
C LYS A 160 31.27 9.99 -36.62
N ILE A 161 30.31 10.81 -36.21
CA ILE A 161 29.18 10.34 -35.40
C ILE A 161 28.22 9.53 -36.27
N VAL A 162 27.96 8.29 -35.85
CA VAL A 162 27.05 7.37 -36.55
C VAL A 162 25.73 7.19 -35.82
N LYS A 163 25.70 7.42 -34.50
CA LYS A 163 24.49 7.23 -33.68
C LYS A 163 24.54 8.11 -32.43
N ARG A 164 23.41 8.69 -32.06
CA ARG A 164 23.20 9.38 -30.79
C ARG A 164 21.96 8.84 -30.11
N GLU A 165 22.13 8.33 -28.91
CA GLU A 165 21.04 7.81 -28.08
C GLU A 165 21.07 8.44 -26.70
N TYR A 166 19.95 8.44 -26.00
CA TYR A 166 19.94 8.75 -24.58
C TYR A 166 19.03 7.80 -23.82
N THR A 167 19.39 7.52 -22.58
CA THR A 167 18.56 6.75 -21.64
C THR A 167 18.15 7.66 -20.49
N GLU A 168 16.85 7.68 -20.20
CA GLU A 168 16.29 8.35 -19.04
C GLU A 168 16.60 7.52 -17.78
N VAL A 169 17.06 8.15 -16.71
CA VAL A 169 17.37 7.51 -15.44
C VAL A 169 16.71 8.33 -14.32
N PHE A 170 15.84 7.70 -13.55
CA PHE A 170 15.11 8.36 -12.46
C PHE A 170 15.50 7.78 -11.11
N VAL A 171 15.77 8.66 -10.15
CA VAL A 171 15.94 8.32 -8.74
C VAL A 171 14.75 8.95 -7.99
N PRO A 172 13.59 8.28 -7.87
CA PRO A 172 12.45 8.82 -7.14
C PRO A 172 12.73 8.89 -5.62
N TYR A 173 11.87 9.55 -4.86
CA TYR A 173 11.90 9.43 -3.40
C TYR A 173 11.62 7.99 -2.97
N ASN A 174 12.41 7.46 -2.03
CA ASN A 174 12.18 6.13 -1.46
C ASN A 174 11.25 6.20 -0.22
N VAL A 175 10.04 6.74 -0.40
CA VAL A 175 9.07 6.92 0.68
C VAL A 175 7.89 5.97 0.49
N TYR A 176 7.83 4.96 1.35
CA TYR A 176 6.65 4.12 1.53
C TYR A 176 5.67 4.79 2.48
N ASN A 177 4.40 4.85 2.10
CA ASN A 177 3.33 5.14 3.02
C ASN A 177 2.02 4.57 2.49
N ALA A 178 1.17 4.08 3.39
CA ALA A 178 -0.15 3.58 3.04
C ALA A 178 -1.08 3.76 4.23
N LYS A 179 -2.36 3.73 3.91
CA LYS A 179 -3.44 3.72 4.90
C LYS A 179 -4.39 2.58 4.58
N ILE A 180 -4.83 1.88 5.62
CA ILE A 180 -5.87 0.85 5.55
C ILE A 180 -7.12 1.36 6.26
N GLU A 181 -8.26 1.20 5.62
CA GLU A 181 -9.56 1.65 6.11
C GLU A 181 -10.58 0.52 5.98
N LEU A 182 -11.50 0.47 6.94
CA LEU A 182 -12.63 -0.43 6.93
C LEU A 182 -13.91 0.39 6.81
N ASN A 183 -14.88 -0.10 6.05
CA ASN A 183 -16.20 0.54 5.98
C ASN A 183 -16.98 0.46 7.31
N LYS A 184 -16.70 -0.57 8.13
CA LYS A 184 -17.32 -0.80 9.45
C LYS A 184 -16.31 -1.47 10.40
N THR A 185 -16.47 -1.23 11.69
CA THR A 185 -15.64 -1.83 12.76
C THR A 185 -16.42 -2.78 13.67
N VAL A 186 -17.75 -2.83 13.56
CA VAL A 186 -18.60 -3.80 14.26
C VAL A 186 -19.55 -4.40 13.23
N LEU A 187 -19.48 -5.72 13.05
CA LEU A 187 -20.24 -6.46 12.05
C LEU A 187 -20.78 -7.75 12.64
N THR A 188 -21.78 -8.32 11.98
CA THR A 188 -22.21 -9.72 12.17
C THR A 188 -21.56 -10.61 11.12
N SER A 189 -21.49 -11.92 11.37
CA SER A 189 -20.94 -12.88 10.40
C SER A 189 -21.72 -12.96 9.09
N SER A 190 -22.96 -12.45 9.03
CA SER A 190 -23.75 -12.39 7.80
C SER A 190 -23.48 -11.16 6.92
N GLU A 191 -22.69 -10.21 7.40
CA GLU A 191 -22.32 -9.01 6.66
C GLU A 191 -21.04 -9.20 5.84
N SER A 192 -20.73 -8.20 5.01
CA SER A 192 -19.47 -8.13 4.27
C SER A 192 -18.63 -6.95 4.77
N LEU A 193 -17.31 -7.15 4.82
CA LEU A 193 -16.33 -6.13 5.15
C LEU A 193 -15.71 -5.58 3.86
N GLU A 194 -15.66 -4.26 3.71
CA GLU A 194 -14.84 -3.62 2.68
C GLU A 194 -13.54 -3.15 3.32
N VAL A 195 -12.42 -3.56 2.73
CA VAL A 195 -11.08 -3.13 3.11
C VAL A 195 -10.52 -2.26 1.99
N THR A 196 -10.18 -1.01 2.30
CA THR A 196 -9.54 -0.09 1.35
C THR A 196 -8.08 0.13 1.73
N LEU A 197 -7.16 -0.18 0.81
CA LEU A 197 -5.74 0.16 0.90
C LEU A 197 -5.45 1.35 -0.01
N THR A 198 -4.92 2.44 0.54
CA THR A 198 -4.53 3.65 -0.20
C THR A 198 -3.02 3.84 -0.15
N ASN A 199 -2.39 4.02 -1.31
CA ASN A 199 -0.98 4.42 -1.38
C ASN A 199 -0.84 5.92 -1.11
N LEU A 200 -0.25 6.26 0.03
CA LEU A 200 0.02 7.65 0.43
C LEU A 200 1.49 8.03 0.24
N GLY A 201 2.31 7.13 -0.29
CA GLY A 201 3.74 7.32 -0.54
C GLY A 201 4.02 7.71 -1.98
N VAL A 202 5.27 8.10 -2.24
CA VAL A 202 5.79 8.33 -3.60
C VAL A 202 6.11 7.01 -4.29
N LYS A 203 6.42 5.98 -3.51
CA LYS A 203 6.75 4.67 -4.04
C LYS A 203 5.50 3.87 -4.36
N ASP A 204 5.48 3.26 -5.54
CA ASP A 204 4.42 2.34 -5.92
C ASP A 204 4.32 1.16 -4.93
N LEU A 205 3.10 0.77 -4.59
CA LEU A 205 2.82 -0.41 -3.80
C LEU A 205 2.38 -1.53 -4.72
N THR A 206 3.11 -2.64 -4.73
CA THR A 206 2.62 -3.87 -5.33
C THR A 206 1.79 -4.60 -4.28
N THR A 207 0.52 -4.84 -4.58
CA THR A 207 -0.42 -5.60 -3.76
C THR A 207 -1.01 -6.72 -4.61
N GLY A 208 -1.60 -7.73 -3.99
CA GLY A 208 -2.19 -8.84 -4.74
C GLY A 208 -2.38 -10.13 -3.95
N TYR A 209 -1.56 -10.32 -2.92
CA TYR A 209 -1.85 -11.25 -1.85
C TYR A 209 -2.61 -10.46 -0.79
N GLY A 210 -3.90 -10.80 -0.69
CA GLY A 210 -4.87 -10.17 0.18
C GLY A 210 -4.29 -9.92 1.56
N VAL A 211 -4.64 -8.76 2.09
CA VAL A 211 -4.40 -8.37 3.47
C VAL A 211 -4.45 -9.58 4.42
N GLN A 212 -3.48 -9.69 5.32
CA GLN A 212 -3.44 -10.77 6.29
C GLN A 212 -4.50 -10.50 7.35
N MET A 213 -5.32 -11.49 7.68
CA MET A 213 -6.24 -11.37 8.79
C MET A 213 -5.66 -12.04 10.02
N GLU A 214 -5.86 -11.44 11.18
CA GLU A 214 -5.47 -11.99 12.47
C GLU A 214 -6.67 -11.95 13.42
N LYS A 215 -6.79 -12.94 14.31
CA LYS A 215 -7.81 -13.02 15.36
C LYS A 215 -7.13 -12.87 16.72
N LEU A 216 -7.71 -12.04 17.60
CA LEU A 216 -7.25 -11.94 18.98
C LEU A 216 -7.69 -13.16 19.78
N GLN A 217 -6.73 -13.90 20.33
CA GLN A 217 -6.97 -15.06 21.20
C GLN A 217 -6.05 -14.99 22.41
N LYS A 218 -6.62 -15.05 23.62
CA LYS A 218 -5.86 -15.08 24.88
C LYS A 218 -4.77 -13.99 24.94
N ASN A 219 -5.13 -12.76 24.57
CA ASN A 219 -4.25 -11.57 24.50
C ASN A 219 -3.12 -11.65 23.47
N SER A 220 -3.25 -12.51 22.45
CA SER A 220 -2.28 -12.62 21.36
C SER A 220 -2.96 -12.62 20.00
N TRP A 221 -2.32 -12.00 19.02
CA TRP A 221 -2.81 -11.98 17.64
C TRP A 221 -2.33 -13.22 16.89
N ILE A 222 -3.28 -14.01 16.38
CA ILE A 222 -2.99 -15.25 15.67
C ILE A 222 -3.46 -15.11 14.22
N SER A 223 -2.59 -15.46 13.27
CA SER A 223 -2.92 -15.47 11.84
C SER A 223 -4.16 -16.31 11.57
N TYR A 224 -5.11 -15.73 10.83
CA TYR A 224 -6.38 -16.34 10.48
C TYR A 224 -6.47 -16.42 8.96
N GLN A 225 -6.53 -17.65 8.43
CA GLN A 225 -6.69 -17.86 7.00
C GLN A 225 -8.17 -17.77 6.63
N LEU A 226 -8.52 -16.78 5.82
CA LEU A 226 -9.83 -16.69 5.19
C LEU A 226 -9.68 -16.99 3.70
N HIS A 227 -10.38 -18.01 3.23
CA HIS A 227 -10.30 -18.46 1.83
C HIS A 227 -10.92 -17.47 0.83
N GLN A 228 -11.57 -16.41 1.31
CA GLN A 228 -12.47 -15.56 0.51
C GLN A 228 -11.86 -14.22 0.05
N PHE A 229 -10.70 -13.82 0.55
CA PHE A 229 -9.94 -12.73 -0.06
C PHE A 229 -9.20 -13.28 -1.29
N VAL A 230 -9.88 -13.25 -2.44
CA VAL A 230 -9.32 -13.76 -3.71
C VAL A 230 -8.00 -13.02 -4.00
N PRO A 231 -6.89 -13.75 -4.23
CA PRO A 231 -5.65 -13.13 -4.61
C PRO A 231 -5.79 -12.51 -6.01
N LEU A 232 -5.67 -11.18 -6.12
CA LEU A 232 -5.52 -10.52 -7.41
C LEU A 232 -4.04 -10.54 -7.78
N VAL A 233 -3.68 -11.13 -8.91
CA VAL A 233 -2.26 -11.19 -9.30
C VAL A 233 -1.75 -9.78 -9.61
N MET A 234 -0.81 -9.30 -8.79
CA MET A 234 0.10 -8.18 -9.06
C MET A 234 -0.58 -6.84 -9.42
N MET A 235 -1.44 -6.33 -8.53
CA MET A 235 -1.92 -4.95 -8.62
C MET A 235 -0.82 -3.97 -8.20
N VAL A 236 -0.68 -2.86 -8.94
CA VAL A 236 0.27 -1.79 -8.59
C VAL A 236 -0.51 -0.52 -8.28
N LEU A 237 -0.49 -0.08 -7.02
CA LEU A 237 -1.06 1.18 -6.57
C LEU A 237 0.00 2.28 -6.69
N THR A 238 -0.21 3.22 -7.59
CA THR A 238 0.59 4.44 -7.65
C THR A 238 0.21 5.43 -6.56
N THR A 239 1.02 6.47 -6.37
CA THR A 239 0.74 7.55 -5.41
C THR A 239 -0.70 8.06 -5.51
N GLY A 240 -1.40 8.04 -4.39
CA GLY A 240 -2.79 8.51 -4.26
C GLY A 240 -3.83 7.51 -4.74
N GLN A 241 -3.46 6.39 -5.36
CA GLN A 241 -4.42 5.36 -5.75
C GLN A 241 -4.83 4.49 -4.57
N SER A 242 -6.08 4.05 -4.62
CA SER A 242 -6.67 3.14 -3.64
C SER A 242 -7.17 1.88 -4.33
N PHE A 243 -7.23 0.80 -3.56
CA PHE A 243 -7.87 -0.44 -3.94
C PHE A 243 -8.74 -0.92 -2.80
N SER A 244 -9.98 -1.27 -3.14
CA SER A 244 -10.95 -1.86 -2.21
C SER A 244 -11.18 -3.33 -2.54
N GLN A 245 -11.26 -4.15 -1.50
CA GLN A 245 -11.68 -5.55 -1.61
C GLN A 245 -12.79 -5.85 -0.59
N TRP A 246 -13.79 -6.59 -1.05
CA TRP A 246 -14.86 -7.10 -0.19
C TRP A 246 -14.52 -8.52 0.29
N GLY A 247 -14.73 -8.79 1.57
CA GLY A 247 -14.64 -10.12 2.17
C GLY A 247 -15.97 -10.54 2.80
N ASP A 248 -16.40 -11.78 2.54
CA ASP A 248 -17.52 -12.41 3.25
C ASP A 248 -17.06 -12.87 4.64
N LEU A 249 -17.92 -12.69 5.65
CA LEU A 249 -17.61 -12.95 7.06
C LEU A 249 -18.33 -14.19 7.59
N LYS A 250 -19.03 -14.96 6.73
CA LYS A 250 -19.83 -16.14 7.14
C LYS A 250 -19.05 -17.18 7.93
N GLU A 251 -17.77 -17.33 7.64
CA GLU A 251 -16.87 -18.29 8.31
C GLU A 251 -16.29 -17.75 9.63
N LEU A 252 -16.57 -16.49 9.98
CA LEU A 252 -16.06 -15.87 11.19
C LEU A 252 -16.99 -16.13 12.37
N THR A 253 -16.39 -16.55 13.48
CA THR A 253 -17.04 -16.64 14.78
C THR A 253 -16.95 -15.30 15.51
N PRO A 254 -17.82 -15.03 16.49
CA PRO A 254 -17.69 -13.84 17.32
C PRO A 254 -16.28 -13.65 17.90
N GLY A 255 -15.86 -12.39 18.00
CA GLY A 255 -14.55 -11.98 18.51
C GLY A 255 -13.94 -10.80 17.77
N THR A 256 -12.73 -10.41 18.20
CA THR A 256 -11.97 -9.30 17.62
C THR A 256 -10.99 -9.81 16.58
N TYR A 257 -11.00 -9.13 15.43
CA TYR A 257 -10.18 -9.41 14.27
C TYR A 257 -9.45 -8.15 13.84
N ARG A 258 -8.36 -8.32 13.11
CA ARG A 258 -7.71 -7.21 12.41
C ARG A 258 -7.22 -7.62 11.04
N ILE A 259 -7.23 -6.65 10.15
CA ILE A 259 -6.66 -6.72 8.83
C ILE A 259 -5.29 -6.06 8.87
N VAL A 260 -4.27 -6.71 8.31
CA VAL A 260 -2.87 -6.32 8.39
C VAL A 260 -2.26 -6.25 6.98
N TYR A 261 -1.50 -5.19 6.74
CA TYR A 261 -0.74 -5.02 5.50
C TYR A 261 0.74 -4.72 5.81
N PRO A 262 1.69 -5.54 5.30
CA PRO A 262 3.11 -5.26 5.45
C PRO A 262 3.53 -4.09 4.55
N ILE A 263 4.33 -3.16 5.06
CA ILE A 263 4.78 -2.00 4.32
C ILE A 263 6.16 -1.53 4.79
N GLY A 264 7.11 -1.42 3.85
CA GLY A 264 8.49 -1.10 4.18
C GLY A 264 9.09 -2.15 5.12
N ASP A 265 9.52 -1.71 6.30
CA ASP A 265 10.02 -2.54 7.40
C ASP A 265 8.97 -2.79 8.52
N GLY A 266 7.74 -2.31 8.34
CA GLY A 266 6.68 -2.39 9.35
C GLY A 266 5.36 -2.93 8.81
N LYS A 267 4.30 -2.65 9.57
CA LYS A 267 2.93 -3.08 9.27
C LYS A 267 1.94 -1.98 9.61
N ILE A 268 0.83 -1.95 8.88
CA ILE A 268 -0.36 -1.19 9.25
C ILE A 268 -1.52 -2.16 9.47
N GLY A 269 -2.52 -1.73 10.23
CA GLY A 269 -3.71 -2.55 10.43
C GLY A 269 -4.95 -1.78 10.86
N ALA A 270 -6.10 -2.41 10.65
CA ALA A 270 -7.39 -1.93 11.09
C ALA A 270 -8.20 -3.07 11.73
N GLU A 271 -8.82 -2.79 12.87
CA GLU A 271 -9.52 -3.77 13.69
C GLU A 271 -11.02 -3.70 13.50
N PHE A 272 -11.67 -4.85 13.68
CA PHE A 272 -13.12 -4.97 13.69
C PHE A 272 -13.57 -6.11 14.60
N ASN A 273 -14.81 -6.02 15.08
CA ASN A 273 -15.46 -7.06 15.87
C ASN A 273 -16.53 -7.77 15.06
N ILE A 274 -16.56 -9.09 15.20
CA ILE A 274 -17.72 -9.92 14.87
C ILE A 274 -18.53 -10.11 16.15
N VAL A 275 -19.79 -9.70 16.12
CA VAL A 275 -20.74 -9.87 17.23
C VAL A 275 -21.85 -10.85 16.84
N ASP A 276 -22.45 -11.48 17.85
CA ASP A 276 -23.61 -12.34 17.62
C ASP A 276 -24.81 -11.51 17.13
N ARG A 277 -25.57 -12.08 16.20
CA ARG A 277 -26.77 -11.47 15.62
C ARG A 277 -27.84 -11.20 16.69
N GLU A 278 -27.95 -12.06 17.70
CA GLU A 278 -28.93 -11.89 18.79
C GLU A 278 -28.59 -10.69 19.68
N PHE A 279 -27.30 -10.45 19.93
CA PHE A 279 -26.83 -9.30 20.69
C PHE A 279 -27.18 -7.97 20.00
N PHE A 280 -27.09 -7.93 18.66
CA PHE A 280 -27.39 -6.72 17.88
C PHE A 280 -28.89 -6.36 17.89
N ARG A 281 -29.78 -7.35 17.97
CA ARG A 281 -31.23 -7.11 18.00
C ARG A 281 -31.70 -6.53 19.34
N ASN A 282 -31.13 -7.00 20.44
CA ASN A 282 -31.53 -6.56 21.78
C ASN A 282 -31.01 -5.15 22.11
N GLY A 283 -29.80 -4.79 21.67
CA GLY A 283 -29.25 -3.43 21.91
C GLY A 283 -29.96 -2.29 21.16
N LEU A 284 -30.68 -2.58 20.06
CA LEU A 284 -31.49 -1.59 19.34
C LEU A 284 -32.90 -1.42 19.94
N SER A 285 -33.37 -2.41 20.71
CA SER A 285 -34.66 -2.37 21.42
C SER A 285 -34.60 -1.37 22.57
N ASP A 286 -33.54 -1.41 23.37
CA ASP A 286 -33.43 -0.59 24.59
C ASP A 286 -33.27 0.90 24.26
N ASN A 287 -32.62 1.24 23.13
CA ASN A 287 -32.48 2.61 22.65
C ASN A 287 -33.77 3.22 22.09
N LYS A 288 -34.82 2.42 21.83
CA LYS A 288 -36.14 2.94 21.42
C LYS A 288 -37.01 3.36 22.61
N GLN A 289 -36.76 2.85 23.82
CA GLN A 289 -37.52 3.25 25.00
C GLN A 289 -37.09 4.64 25.53
N GLU A 290 -35.79 4.97 25.53
CA GLU A 290 -35.31 6.29 25.97
C GLU A 290 -35.79 7.45 25.08
N LYS A 291 -36.03 7.22 23.78
CA LYS A 291 -36.54 8.26 22.88
C LYS A 291 -38.03 8.59 23.08
N SER A 292 -38.76 7.79 23.86
CA SER A 292 -40.19 8.00 24.12
C SER A 292 -40.47 8.78 25.42
N GLU A 293 -39.49 8.95 26.30
CA GLU A 293 -39.63 9.72 27.54
C GLU A 293 -39.26 11.20 27.40
N TYR A 294 -38.59 11.60 26.32
CA TYR A 294 -38.27 13.02 26.02
C TYR A 294 -39.32 13.75 25.18
N LEU A 295 -40.46 13.10 24.89
CA LEU A 295 -41.59 13.69 24.15
C LEU A 295 -42.88 13.76 24.99
N ARG A 296 -42.76 13.82 26.32
CA ARG A 296 -43.87 14.15 27.22
C ARG A 296 -43.54 15.39 28.04
#